data_AF-A0A2S9V8C5-F1
#
_entry.id   AF-A0A2S9V8C5-F1
#
_cell.length_a   1.000
_cell.length_b   1.000
_cell.length_c   1.000
_cell.angle_alpha   90.00
_cell.angle_beta   90.00
_cell.angle_gamma   90.00
#
_symmetry.space_group_name_H-M   'P 1'
#
loop_
_entity.id
_entity.type
_entity.pdbx_description
1 polymer ?
#
loop_
_entity_poly.entity_id
_entity_poly.type
_entity_poly.pdbx_seq_one_letter_code
_entity_poly.pdbx_strand_id
1 'polypeptide(L)'
;MVTSSPNKGALSGFGVFPEGINNNSVAYEFLFDLPWQAQPNLRSWVAEHTKARYGKTSPALLSAWDKLIDGVYSVRYWSTRWWEGSAGAYLLFKRPTVAITEFEGSPGDLESLDAGIAELLSIAEEYQDAPLFIYDLVDMTKQSVSLHADLMLQQAVAAFRNKDFAKGDALLNEVTSIVTRLDTLMGWHQETLHSWLSDASAYGENAEESAFYVKNARQQITQWGGSSLKDYASKAWQGMYKGYYLPRWKQYLAAYRTAMQNGSHFDDAAQQLGLIEWERQWIEQPEIPPLVKPENPVSFVSDLMSDIKR
;
A
#
# COMPACT_ATOMS: atom_id res chain seq x y z
N MET A 1 18.35 -18.79 -19.84
CA MET A 1 16.90 -18.90 -20.08
C MET A 1 16.45 -20.31 -19.76
N VAL A 2 15.25 -20.52 -19.21
CA VAL A 2 14.71 -21.88 -19.03
C VAL A 2 14.55 -22.56 -20.39
N THR A 3 14.21 -21.84 -21.46
CA THR A 3 14.10 -22.37 -22.84
C THR A 3 15.45 -22.65 -23.52
N SER A 4 16.54 -22.00 -23.08
CA SER A 4 17.92 -22.26 -23.51
C SER A 4 18.68 -23.20 -22.58
N SER A 5 18.07 -23.60 -21.46
CA SER A 5 18.69 -24.48 -20.48
C SER A 5 18.84 -25.88 -21.08
N PRO A 6 20.00 -26.55 -20.94
CA PRO A 6 20.11 -27.96 -21.29
C PRO A 6 19.17 -28.84 -20.44
N ASN A 7 18.70 -28.33 -19.29
CA ASN A 7 17.76 -28.99 -18.38
C ASN A 7 16.30 -28.56 -18.59
N LYS A 8 15.95 -27.99 -19.76
CA LYS A 8 14.59 -27.48 -20.03
C LYS A 8 13.49 -28.55 -20.06
N GLY A 9 13.86 -29.82 -20.15
CA GLY A 9 12.94 -30.95 -20.12
C GLY A 9 11.78 -30.79 -21.12
N ALA A 10 10.55 -30.94 -20.63
CA ALA A 10 9.32 -30.85 -21.39
C ALA A 10 8.59 -29.50 -21.25
N LEU A 11 9.30 -28.39 -20.99
CA LEU A 11 8.68 -27.07 -20.89
C LEU A 11 7.92 -26.72 -22.19
N SER A 12 6.60 -26.64 -22.09
CA SER A 12 5.69 -26.42 -23.24
C SER A 12 4.89 -25.11 -23.15
N GLY A 13 5.03 -24.35 -22.06
CA GLY A 13 4.25 -23.14 -21.86
C GLY A 13 4.79 -22.25 -20.75
N PHE A 14 4.23 -21.05 -20.69
CA PHE A 14 4.53 -20.01 -19.72
C PHE A 14 3.22 -19.33 -19.31
N GLY A 15 3.11 -18.92 -18.04
CA GLY A 15 1.93 -18.25 -17.51
C GLY A 15 2.19 -17.64 -16.14
N VAL A 16 1.29 -16.76 -15.73
CA VAL A 16 1.32 -16.06 -14.44
C VAL A 16 0.04 -16.39 -13.67
N PHE A 17 0.18 -16.62 -12.36
CA PHE A 17 -0.93 -17.03 -11.49
C PHE A 17 -1.04 -16.11 -10.28
N PRO A 18 -1.23 -14.79 -10.49
CA PRO A 18 -1.43 -13.87 -9.37
C PRO A 18 -2.79 -14.10 -8.71
N GLU A 19 -2.85 -14.03 -7.39
CA GLU A 19 -4.12 -14.07 -6.64
C GLU A 19 -4.98 -12.82 -6.87
N GLY A 20 -4.37 -11.70 -7.28
CA GLY A 20 -5.06 -10.45 -7.64
C GLY A 20 -4.28 -9.62 -8.68
N ILE A 21 -5.00 -9.04 -9.64
CA ILE A 21 -4.43 -8.54 -10.91
C ILE A 21 -4.38 -7.01 -11.09
N ASN A 22 -4.91 -6.21 -10.16
CA ASN A 22 -4.98 -4.75 -10.29
C ASN A 22 -3.80 -4.02 -9.63
N ASN A 23 -2.56 -4.41 -9.97
CA ASN A 23 -1.33 -3.78 -9.46
C ASN A 23 -0.14 -4.02 -10.41
N ASN A 24 0.95 -3.25 -10.27
CA ASN A 24 2.26 -3.53 -10.87
C ASN A 24 2.26 -3.90 -12.37
N SER A 25 1.50 -3.18 -13.21
CA SER A 25 1.36 -3.51 -14.64
C SER A 25 2.71 -3.68 -15.37
N VAL A 26 3.72 -2.87 -15.02
CA VAL A 26 5.09 -2.96 -15.55
C VAL A 26 5.73 -4.35 -15.34
N ALA A 27 5.48 -4.99 -14.21
CA ALA A 27 6.03 -6.31 -13.91
C ALA A 27 5.37 -7.39 -14.77
N TYR A 28 4.05 -7.31 -14.98
CA TYR A 28 3.34 -8.23 -15.87
C TYR A 28 3.76 -8.05 -17.33
N GLU A 29 3.86 -6.81 -17.79
CA GLU A 29 4.30 -6.50 -19.16
C GLU A 29 5.71 -7.03 -19.42
N PHE A 30 6.68 -6.72 -18.55
CA PHE A 30 8.04 -7.22 -18.66
C PHE A 30 8.08 -8.75 -18.70
N LEU A 31 7.31 -9.39 -17.82
CA LEU A 31 7.26 -10.83 -17.69
C LEU A 31 6.65 -11.50 -18.94
N PHE A 32 5.65 -10.89 -19.57
CA PHE A 32 5.06 -11.39 -20.81
C PHE A 32 5.91 -11.13 -22.06
N ASP A 33 6.89 -10.25 -22.00
CA ASP A 33 7.87 -10.05 -23.07
C ASP A 33 9.01 -11.08 -23.04
N LEU A 34 9.35 -11.66 -21.88
CA LEU A 34 10.46 -12.62 -21.73
C LEU A 34 10.42 -13.84 -22.68
N PRO A 35 9.25 -14.43 -23.02
CA PRO A 35 9.19 -15.50 -24.01
C PRO A 35 9.64 -15.09 -25.42
N TRP A 36 9.50 -13.81 -25.76
CA TRP A 36 9.82 -13.24 -27.07
C TRP A 36 11.20 -12.58 -27.10
N GLN A 37 11.64 -12.03 -25.97
CA GLN A 37 12.95 -11.45 -25.76
C GLN A 37 13.58 -12.01 -24.48
N ALA A 38 14.47 -12.98 -24.67
CA ALA A 38 15.06 -13.79 -23.60
C ALA A 38 15.74 -13.04 -22.45
N GLN A 39 16.44 -11.96 -22.80
CA GLN A 39 17.32 -11.19 -21.93
C GLN A 39 17.27 -9.74 -22.41
N PRO A 40 16.13 -9.06 -22.20
CA PRO A 40 16.01 -7.67 -22.59
C PRO A 40 17.03 -6.85 -21.79
N ASN A 41 17.66 -5.88 -22.46
CA ASN A 41 18.38 -4.85 -21.72
C ASN A 41 17.34 -4.02 -20.94
N LEU A 42 17.37 -4.06 -19.61
CA LEU A 42 16.33 -3.45 -18.79
C LEU A 42 16.16 -1.96 -19.09
N ARG A 43 17.26 -1.22 -19.23
CA ARG A 43 17.20 0.24 -19.51
C ARG A 43 16.56 0.53 -20.86
N SER A 44 16.91 -0.23 -21.90
CA SER A 44 16.28 -0.11 -23.22
C SER A 44 14.81 -0.50 -23.18
N TRP A 45 14.46 -1.57 -22.46
CA TRP A 45 13.07 -2.00 -22.31
C TRP A 45 12.23 -0.94 -21.58
N VAL A 46 12.74 -0.36 -20.48
CA VAL A 46 12.07 0.75 -19.76
C VAL A 46 11.90 1.96 -20.66
N ALA A 47 12.85 2.25 -21.56
CA ALA A 47 12.71 3.35 -22.52
C ALA A 47 11.57 3.11 -23.52
N GLU A 48 11.39 1.88 -24.00
CA GLU A 48 10.27 1.52 -24.87
C GLU A 48 8.95 1.51 -24.09
N HIS A 49 8.93 0.91 -22.90
CA HIS A 49 7.78 0.87 -22.00
C HIS A 49 7.27 2.28 -21.67
N THR A 50 8.15 3.18 -21.22
CA THR A 50 7.77 4.56 -20.87
C THR A 50 7.29 5.35 -22.08
N LYS A 51 7.89 5.15 -23.25
CA LYS A 51 7.42 5.77 -24.50
C LYS A 51 6.02 5.29 -24.88
N ALA A 52 5.74 3.99 -24.75
CA ALA A 52 4.42 3.43 -25.04
C ALA A 52 3.38 3.88 -24.00
N ARG A 53 3.74 3.82 -22.71
CA ARG A 53 2.85 4.12 -21.58
C ARG A 53 2.51 5.60 -21.44
N TYR A 54 3.47 6.49 -21.68
CA TYR A 54 3.30 7.93 -21.47
C TYR A 54 3.31 8.75 -22.76
N GLY A 55 3.43 8.10 -23.92
CA GLY A 55 3.53 8.75 -25.23
C GLY A 55 4.92 9.33 -25.57
N LYS A 56 5.80 9.47 -24.58
CA LYS A 56 7.19 9.93 -24.75
C LYS A 56 8.10 9.43 -23.63
N THR A 57 9.40 9.45 -23.88
CA THR A 57 10.44 9.16 -22.89
C THR A 57 11.52 10.23 -22.94
N SER A 58 12.26 10.41 -21.84
CA SER A 58 13.34 11.40 -21.73
C SER A 58 14.46 10.87 -20.82
N PRO A 59 15.69 11.38 -20.93
CA PRO A 59 16.78 11.00 -20.02
C PRO A 59 16.43 11.20 -18.54
N ALA A 60 15.71 12.28 -18.21
CA ALA A 60 15.25 12.56 -16.85
C ALA A 60 14.22 11.53 -16.37
N LEU A 61 13.26 11.15 -17.23
CA LEU A 61 12.30 10.11 -16.90
C LEU A 61 12.99 8.76 -16.66
N LEU A 62 13.96 8.38 -17.50
CA LEU A 62 14.70 7.13 -17.32
C LEU A 62 15.54 7.14 -16.05
N SER A 63 16.13 8.28 -15.69
CA SER A 63 16.82 8.47 -14.41
C SER A 63 15.88 8.25 -13.21
N ALA A 64 14.65 8.76 -13.28
CA ALA A 64 13.65 8.54 -12.24
C ALA A 64 13.29 7.05 -12.14
N TRP A 65 13.05 6.39 -13.29
CA TRP A 65 12.74 4.96 -13.33
C TRP A 65 13.88 4.06 -12.84
N ASP A 66 15.14 4.40 -13.11
CA ASP A 66 16.30 3.67 -12.56
C ASP A 66 16.20 3.63 -11.02
N LYS A 67 15.88 4.77 -10.38
CA LYS A 67 15.71 4.86 -8.92
C LYS A 67 14.49 4.13 -8.40
N LEU A 68 13.37 4.17 -9.13
CA LEU A 68 12.17 3.40 -8.77
C LEU A 68 12.45 1.89 -8.88
N ILE A 69 13.22 1.47 -9.87
CA ILE A 69 13.63 0.08 -10.00
C ILE A 69 14.45 -0.34 -8.78
N ASP A 70 15.48 0.44 -8.43
CA ASP A 70 16.30 0.17 -7.25
C ASP A 70 15.47 0.19 -5.96
N GLY A 71 14.52 1.11 -5.85
CA GLY A 71 13.67 1.29 -4.68
C GLY A 71 12.67 0.15 -4.47
N VAL A 72 11.97 -0.31 -5.52
CA VAL A 72 10.82 -1.22 -5.34
C VAL A 72 10.79 -2.44 -6.27
N TYR A 73 11.49 -2.43 -7.41
CA TYR A 73 11.47 -3.55 -8.36
C TYR A 73 12.70 -4.47 -8.32
N SER A 74 13.76 -4.07 -7.62
CA SER A 74 14.97 -4.87 -7.37
C SER A 74 14.88 -5.75 -6.11
N VAL A 75 13.65 -5.93 -5.58
CA VAL A 75 13.38 -6.77 -4.41
C VAL A 75 13.42 -8.26 -4.78
N ARG A 76 14.17 -9.05 -4.01
CA ARG A 76 14.22 -10.51 -4.18
C ARG A 76 12.89 -11.14 -3.77
N TYR A 77 12.37 -12.05 -4.59
CA TYR A 77 11.10 -12.73 -4.32
C TYR A 77 11.03 -13.44 -2.95
N TRP A 78 12.16 -13.96 -2.45
CA TRP A 78 12.23 -14.62 -1.14
C TRP A 78 12.45 -13.66 0.04
N SER A 79 12.61 -12.36 -0.21
CA SER A 79 12.57 -11.35 0.85
C SER A 79 11.12 -11.20 1.30
N THR A 80 10.80 -11.86 2.40
CA THR A 80 9.43 -11.90 2.88
C THR A 80 8.96 -10.52 3.35
N ARG A 81 7.77 -10.16 2.93
CA ARG A 81 6.98 -9.05 3.51
C ARG A 81 6.07 -9.52 4.65
N TRP A 82 6.09 -10.82 4.94
CA TRP A 82 5.31 -11.39 6.01
C TRP A 82 6.03 -11.14 7.31
N TRP A 83 5.27 -10.75 8.31
CA TRP A 83 5.77 -10.53 9.65
C TRP A 83 4.77 -11.14 10.62
N GLU A 84 5.28 -11.93 11.57
CA GLU A 84 4.48 -12.71 12.54
C GLU A 84 3.31 -13.48 11.90
N GLY A 85 3.59 -14.21 10.81
CA GLY A 85 2.59 -15.03 10.11
C GLY A 85 1.47 -14.24 9.41
N SER A 86 1.58 -12.91 9.34
CA SER A 86 0.60 -12.05 8.69
C SER A 86 1.14 -11.50 7.37
N ALA A 87 0.45 -11.78 6.27
CA ALA A 87 0.76 -11.26 4.94
C ALA A 87 0.49 -9.74 4.84
N GLY A 88 0.79 -9.14 3.69
CA GLY A 88 0.60 -7.71 3.42
C GLY A 88 1.88 -6.88 3.51
N ALA A 89 1.93 -5.78 2.76
CA ALA A 89 3.14 -5.01 2.49
C ALA A 89 3.52 -3.97 3.54
N TYR A 90 2.59 -3.58 4.43
CA TYR A 90 2.79 -2.50 5.41
C TYR A 90 2.37 -2.95 6.82
N LEU A 91 3.07 -2.49 7.84
CA LEU A 91 2.67 -2.64 9.25
C LEU A 91 1.34 -1.92 9.52
N LEU A 92 1.12 -0.76 8.90
CA LEU A 92 -0.12 0.02 8.98
C LEU A 92 -1.36 -0.84 8.69
N PHE A 93 -1.24 -1.84 7.80
CA PHE A 93 -2.36 -2.68 7.38
C PHE A 93 -2.56 -3.89 8.28
N LYS A 94 -1.55 -4.25 9.07
CA LYS A 94 -1.65 -5.35 10.03
C LYS A 94 -2.40 -4.85 11.27
N ARG A 95 -3.14 -5.74 11.92
CA ARG A 95 -3.72 -5.44 13.22
C ARG A 95 -2.64 -4.90 14.18
N PRO A 96 -2.86 -3.77 14.86
CA PRO A 96 -1.87 -3.13 15.71
C PRO A 96 -1.29 -4.05 16.79
N THR A 97 0.01 -3.93 17.02
CA THR A 97 0.72 -4.57 18.12
C THR A 97 1.93 -3.73 18.51
N VAL A 98 2.35 -3.73 19.77
CA VAL A 98 3.60 -3.09 20.20
C VAL A 98 4.85 -3.86 19.74
N ALA A 99 4.68 -5.11 19.28
CA ALA A 99 5.76 -5.92 18.73
C ALA A 99 6.29 -5.38 17.40
N ILE A 100 5.60 -4.42 16.75
CA ILE A 100 6.08 -3.84 15.48
C ILE A 100 7.48 -3.23 15.58
N THR A 101 7.96 -2.90 16.77
CA THR A 101 9.35 -2.45 17.00
C THR A 101 10.41 -3.51 16.66
N GLU A 102 10.00 -4.77 16.49
CA GLU A 102 10.84 -5.91 16.13
C GLU A 102 10.85 -6.16 14.61
N PHE A 103 10.03 -5.45 13.83
CA PHE A 103 10.06 -5.53 12.38
C PHE A 103 11.33 -4.86 11.83
N GLU A 104 12.20 -5.65 11.22
CA GLU A 104 13.52 -5.23 10.73
C GLU A 104 13.46 -4.33 9.49
N GLY A 105 12.28 -4.21 8.86
CA GLY A 105 12.03 -3.32 7.74
C GLY A 105 11.46 -4.02 6.51
N SER A 106 10.80 -3.24 5.66
CA SER A 106 10.29 -3.71 4.37
C SER A 106 11.43 -3.84 3.35
N PRO A 107 11.38 -4.82 2.44
CA PRO A 107 12.38 -4.94 1.40
C PRO A 107 12.28 -3.78 0.40
N GLY A 108 13.41 -3.45 -0.22
CA GLY A 108 13.56 -2.33 -1.15
C GLY A 108 14.48 -1.26 -0.58
N ASP A 109 14.49 -0.11 -1.23
CA ASP A 109 15.24 1.07 -0.80
C ASP A 109 14.32 2.29 -0.82
N LEU A 110 13.90 2.72 0.37
CA LEU A 110 13.00 3.86 0.55
C LEU A 110 13.65 5.18 0.11
N GLU A 111 14.96 5.33 0.29
CA GLU A 111 15.68 6.54 -0.14
C GLU A 111 15.69 6.65 -1.67
N SER A 112 15.97 5.53 -2.36
CA SER A 112 15.88 5.47 -3.82
C SER A 112 14.45 5.71 -4.33
N LEU A 113 13.43 5.16 -3.67
CA LEU A 113 12.03 5.41 -4.00
C LEU A 113 11.68 6.90 -3.87
N ASP A 114 12.04 7.53 -2.76
CA ASP A 114 11.78 8.96 -2.51
C ASP A 114 12.50 9.87 -3.50
N ALA A 115 13.74 9.50 -3.87
CA ALA A 115 14.51 10.19 -4.88
C ALA A 115 13.89 10.04 -6.28
N GLY A 116 13.40 8.85 -6.63
CA GLY A 116 12.68 8.60 -7.88
C GLY A 116 11.39 9.40 -7.99
N ILE A 117 10.59 9.46 -6.92
CA ILE A 117 9.36 10.28 -6.86
C ILE A 117 9.70 11.77 -7.02
N ALA A 118 10.76 12.25 -6.37
CA ALA A 118 11.19 13.64 -6.49
C ALA A 118 11.61 13.99 -7.93
N GLU A 119 12.29 13.08 -8.65
CA GLU A 119 12.62 13.28 -10.06
C GLU A 119 11.37 13.26 -10.95
N LEU A 120 10.41 12.35 -10.71
CA LEU A 120 9.13 12.37 -11.42
C LEU A 120 8.38 13.70 -11.21
N LEU A 121 8.34 14.21 -9.98
CA LEU A 121 7.72 15.51 -9.68
C LEU A 121 8.38 16.65 -10.46
N SER A 122 9.71 16.65 -10.61
CA SER A 122 10.45 17.70 -11.30
C SER A 122 10.12 17.80 -12.80
N ILE A 123 9.64 16.71 -13.42
CA ILE A 123 9.26 16.65 -14.83
C ILE A 123 7.74 16.57 -15.02
N ALA A 124 6.95 16.60 -13.95
CA ALA A 124 5.52 16.29 -14.01
C ALA A 124 4.72 17.23 -14.93
N GLU A 125 5.10 18.52 -15.01
CA GLU A 125 4.49 19.48 -15.92
C GLU A 125 4.62 19.05 -17.39
N GLU A 126 5.75 18.47 -17.79
CA GLU A 126 5.96 17.96 -19.13
C GLU A 126 5.06 16.76 -19.46
N TYR A 127 4.55 16.06 -18.45
CA TYR A 127 3.75 14.84 -18.56
C TYR A 127 2.30 15.04 -18.08
N GLN A 128 1.84 16.28 -17.94
CA GLN A 128 0.48 16.58 -17.45
C GLN A 128 -0.64 15.96 -18.31
N ASP A 129 -0.41 15.79 -19.62
CA ASP A 129 -1.36 15.20 -20.56
C ASP A 129 -1.24 13.64 -20.63
N ALA A 130 -0.34 13.04 -19.86
CA ALA A 130 -0.13 11.59 -19.79
C ALA A 130 -0.79 11.01 -18.52
N PRO A 131 -2.05 10.56 -18.57
CA PRO A 131 -2.77 10.11 -17.36
C PRO A 131 -2.11 8.92 -16.65
N LEU A 132 -1.43 8.04 -17.39
CA LEU A 132 -0.70 6.91 -16.80
C LEU A 132 0.59 7.35 -16.08
N PHE A 133 1.19 8.47 -16.46
CA PHE A 133 2.31 9.04 -15.70
C PHE A 133 1.83 9.52 -14.32
N ILE A 134 0.69 10.21 -14.29
CA ILE A 134 0.05 10.65 -13.04
C ILE A 134 -0.34 9.45 -12.18
N TYR A 135 -0.92 8.41 -12.79
CA TYR A 135 -1.27 7.18 -12.09
C TYR A 135 -0.05 6.54 -11.41
N ASP A 136 1.06 6.39 -12.14
CA ASP A 136 2.27 5.77 -11.60
C ASP A 136 2.95 6.65 -10.53
N LEU A 137 2.96 7.98 -10.71
CA LEU A 137 3.42 8.91 -9.69
C LEU A 137 2.63 8.73 -8.38
N VAL A 138 1.31 8.63 -8.46
CA VAL A 138 0.45 8.36 -7.29
C VAL A 138 0.73 6.98 -6.69
N ASP A 139 0.92 5.95 -7.52
CA ASP A 139 1.19 4.58 -7.05
C ASP A 139 2.53 4.46 -6.30
N MET A 140 3.57 5.12 -6.80
CA MET A 140 4.88 5.19 -6.12
C MET A 140 4.80 5.99 -4.83
N THR A 141 4.07 7.12 -4.84
CA THR A 141 3.83 7.94 -3.64
C THR A 141 3.11 7.15 -2.55
N LYS A 142 2.12 6.33 -2.93
CA LYS A 142 1.41 5.44 -2.01
C LYS A 142 2.36 4.47 -1.31
N GLN A 143 3.29 3.88 -2.05
CA GLN A 143 4.30 2.99 -1.48
C GLN A 143 5.20 3.75 -0.49
N SER A 144 5.77 4.89 -0.89
CA SER A 144 6.67 5.68 -0.04
C SER A 144 5.99 6.13 1.26
N VAL A 145 4.82 6.80 1.15
CA VAL A 145 4.11 7.33 2.32
C VAL A 145 3.67 6.22 3.27
N SER A 146 3.27 5.05 2.75
CA SER A 146 2.92 3.91 3.60
C SER A 146 4.13 3.36 4.38
N LEU A 147 5.33 3.32 3.75
CA LEU A 147 6.56 2.90 4.42
C LEU A 147 7.03 3.93 5.47
N HIS A 148 6.92 5.22 5.19
CA HIS A 148 7.19 6.27 6.18
C HIS A 148 6.22 6.20 7.37
N ALA A 149 4.94 5.94 7.12
CA ALA A 149 3.95 5.75 8.19
C ALA A 149 4.31 4.55 9.08
N ASP A 150 4.79 3.45 8.51
CA ASP A 150 5.27 2.29 9.29
C ASP A 150 6.44 2.67 10.21
N LEU A 151 7.44 3.38 9.69
CA LEU A 151 8.59 3.86 10.48
C LEU A 151 8.14 4.78 11.63
N MET A 152 7.24 5.73 11.36
CA MET A 152 6.70 6.63 12.37
C MET A 152 5.88 5.88 13.43
N LEU A 153 5.12 4.85 13.05
CA LEU A 153 4.39 3.99 14.00
C LEU A 153 5.35 3.23 14.93
N GLN A 154 6.42 2.64 14.39
CA GLN A 154 7.45 1.98 15.19
C GLN A 154 8.10 2.96 16.17
N GLN A 155 8.44 4.16 15.71
CA GLN A 155 9.01 5.20 16.55
C GLN A 155 8.05 5.69 17.63
N ALA A 156 6.74 5.80 17.34
CA ALA A 156 5.73 6.20 18.31
C ALA A 156 5.58 5.15 19.42
N VAL A 157 5.55 3.86 19.08
CA VAL A 157 5.55 2.76 20.06
C VAL A 157 6.79 2.82 20.95
N ALA A 158 7.97 3.00 20.36
CA ALA A 158 9.22 3.12 21.10
C ALA A 158 9.23 4.36 22.03
N ALA A 159 8.70 5.49 21.57
CA ALA A 159 8.58 6.71 22.37
C ALA A 159 7.67 6.50 23.60
N PHE A 160 6.49 5.89 23.41
CA PHE A 160 5.60 5.56 24.53
C PHE A 160 6.22 4.57 25.52
N ARG A 161 6.93 3.54 25.03
CA ARG A 161 7.69 2.60 25.86
C ARG A 161 8.74 3.30 26.73
N ASN A 162 9.41 4.30 26.16
CA ASN A 162 10.42 5.12 26.83
C ASN A 162 9.84 6.30 27.63
N LYS A 163 8.50 6.39 27.75
CA LYS A 163 7.78 7.48 28.43
C LYS A 163 8.01 8.88 27.82
N ASP A 164 8.46 8.94 26.57
CA ASP A 164 8.50 10.18 25.78
C ASP A 164 7.14 10.39 25.08
N PHE A 165 6.14 10.77 25.90
CA PHE A 165 4.77 10.92 25.42
C PHE A 165 4.63 12.05 24.41
N ALA A 166 5.40 13.14 24.58
CA ALA A 166 5.36 14.26 23.66
C ALA A 166 5.80 13.85 22.24
N LYS A 167 6.91 13.09 22.14
CA LYS A 167 7.37 12.55 20.85
C LYS A 167 6.37 11.56 20.26
N GLY A 168 5.87 10.62 21.07
CA GLY A 168 4.89 9.63 20.61
C GLY A 168 3.59 10.27 20.09
N ASP A 169 3.10 11.30 20.78
CA ASP A 169 1.90 12.06 20.38
C ASP A 169 2.14 12.84 19.09
N ALA A 170 3.31 13.48 18.94
CA ALA A 170 3.68 14.20 17.72
C ALA A 170 3.73 13.25 16.51
N LEU A 171 4.39 12.10 16.64
CA LEU A 171 4.46 11.08 15.59
C LEU A 171 3.08 10.53 15.22
N LEU A 172 2.21 10.26 16.19
CA LEU A 172 0.86 9.76 15.91
C LEU A 172 -0.02 10.82 15.19
N ASN A 173 0.16 12.10 15.51
CA ASN A 173 -0.50 13.19 14.79
C ASN A 173 0.00 13.28 13.35
N GLU A 174 1.30 13.11 13.13
CA GLU A 174 1.91 13.11 11.81
C GLU A 174 1.43 11.93 10.96
N VAL A 175 1.47 10.70 11.50
CA VAL A 175 0.88 9.50 10.87
C VAL A 175 -0.58 9.74 10.51
N THR A 176 -1.37 10.30 11.44
CA THR A 176 -2.78 10.63 11.18
C THR A 176 -2.94 11.58 9.99
N SER A 177 -2.09 12.61 9.90
CA SER A 177 -2.10 13.59 8.82
C SER A 177 -1.75 12.95 7.47
N ILE A 178 -0.59 12.28 7.38
CA ILE A 178 -0.10 11.73 6.11
C ILE A 178 -0.99 10.58 5.61
N VAL A 179 -1.50 9.72 6.50
CA VAL A 179 -2.39 8.60 6.13
C VAL A 179 -3.75 9.12 5.67
N THR A 180 -4.28 10.17 6.30
CA THR A 180 -5.54 10.79 5.87
C THR A 180 -5.39 11.46 4.51
N ARG A 181 -4.25 12.10 4.24
CA ARG A 181 -3.97 12.71 2.94
C ARG A 181 -3.72 11.66 1.87
N LEU A 182 -3.00 10.60 2.19
CA LEU A 182 -2.82 9.46 1.30
C LEU A 182 -4.17 8.84 0.92
N ASP A 183 -5.09 8.65 1.87
CA ASP A 183 -6.45 8.17 1.59
C ASP A 183 -7.17 9.02 0.53
N THR A 184 -7.09 10.35 0.63
CA THR A 184 -7.63 11.27 -0.38
C THR A 184 -6.92 11.10 -1.72
N LEU A 185 -5.59 11.03 -1.73
CA LEU A 185 -4.80 10.86 -2.96
C LEU A 185 -5.17 9.58 -3.71
N MET A 186 -5.46 8.50 -2.98
CA MET A 186 -5.86 7.22 -3.56
C MET A 186 -7.20 7.28 -4.33
N GLY A 187 -7.96 8.38 -4.27
CA GLY A 187 -9.10 8.60 -5.16
C GLY A 187 -8.72 8.78 -6.64
N TRP A 188 -7.43 8.93 -6.96
CA TRP A 188 -6.91 8.88 -8.34
C TRP A 188 -6.66 7.48 -8.86
N HIS A 189 -6.63 6.47 -7.99
CA HIS A 189 -6.53 5.08 -8.41
C HIS A 189 -7.86 4.56 -8.93
N GLN A 190 -7.79 3.60 -9.85
CA GLN A 190 -8.97 2.96 -10.43
C GLN A 190 -9.78 2.21 -9.36
N GLU A 191 -9.09 1.48 -8.48
CA GLU A 191 -9.72 0.65 -7.45
C GLU A 191 -9.75 1.38 -6.11
N THR A 192 -10.95 1.47 -5.52
CA THR A 192 -11.23 2.15 -4.26
C THR A 192 -12.18 1.30 -3.42
N LEU A 193 -12.32 1.59 -2.12
CA LEU A 193 -13.38 0.95 -1.34
C LEU A 193 -14.76 1.26 -1.90
N HIS A 194 -14.95 2.46 -2.45
CA HIS A 194 -16.18 2.85 -3.13
C HIS A 194 -16.48 1.93 -4.32
N SER A 195 -15.56 1.80 -5.28
CA SER A 195 -15.77 0.97 -6.48
C SER A 195 -16.03 -0.49 -6.11
N TRP A 196 -15.24 -1.05 -5.20
CA TRP A 196 -15.37 -2.43 -4.75
C TRP A 196 -16.74 -2.74 -4.13
N LEU A 197 -17.22 -1.86 -3.24
CA LEU A 197 -18.52 -2.07 -2.59
C LEU A 197 -19.70 -1.75 -3.51
N SER A 198 -19.55 -0.76 -4.40
CA SER A 198 -20.56 -0.46 -5.42
C SER A 198 -20.74 -1.63 -6.39
N ASP A 199 -19.63 -2.21 -6.87
CA ASP A 199 -19.67 -3.39 -7.72
C ASP A 199 -20.32 -4.56 -7.00
N ALA A 200 -19.92 -4.85 -5.74
CA ALA A 200 -20.54 -5.90 -4.94
C ALA A 200 -22.05 -5.68 -4.74
N SER A 201 -22.46 -4.44 -4.44
CA SER A 201 -23.88 -4.09 -4.27
C SER A 201 -24.68 -4.32 -5.55
N ALA A 202 -24.09 -4.04 -6.72
CA ALA A 202 -24.74 -4.18 -8.02
C ALA A 202 -24.98 -5.64 -8.45
N TYR A 203 -24.35 -6.61 -7.79
CA TYR A 203 -24.62 -8.04 -8.01
C TYR A 203 -25.92 -8.53 -7.37
N GLY A 204 -26.52 -7.77 -6.44
CA GLY A 204 -27.77 -8.16 -5.78
C GLY A 204 -29.01 -7.92 -6.63
N GLU A 205 -29.97 -8.84 -6.59
CA GLU A 205 -31.28 -8.71 -7.25
C GLU A 205 -32.27 -7.86 -6.43
N ASN A 206 -32.01 -7.68 -5.13
CA ASN A 206 -32.81 -6.91 -4.19
C ASN A 206 -31.93 -6.29 -3.08
N ALA A 207 -32.53 -5.43 -2.25
CA ALA A 207 -31.81 -4.67 -1.23
C ALA A 207 -31.11 -5.56 -0.18
N GLU A 208 -31.76 -6.66 0.22
CA GLU A 208 -31.21 -7.62 1.17
C GLU A 208 -29.97 -8.33 0.59
N GLU A 209 -30.03 -8.73 -0.67
CA GLU A 209 -28.91 -9.38 -1.36
C GLU A 209 -27.75 -8.41 -1.63
N SER A 210 -28.03 -7.18 -2.06
CA SER A 210 -27.01 -6.13 -2.22
C SER A 210 -26.28 -5.87 -0.91
N ALA A 211 -27.01 -5.75 0.22
CA ALA A 211 -26.41 -5.59 1.53
C ALA A 211 -25.56 -6.80 1.95
N PHE A 212 -26.00 -8.01 1.61
CA PHE A 212 -25.23 -9.23 1.83
C PHE A 212 -23.90 -9.22 1.04
N TYR A 213 -23.90 -8.84 -0.24
CA TYR A 213 -22.67 -8.75 -1.02
C TYR A 213 -21.73 -7.64 -0.56
N VAL A 214 -22.25 -6.48 -0.15
CA VAL A 214 -21.43 -5.41 0.47
C VAL A 214 -20.73 -5.94 1.72
N LYS A 215 -21.45 -6.66 2.59
CA LYS A 215 -20.86 -7.29 3.78
C LYS A 215 -19.76 -8.30 3.41
N ASN A 216 -20.01 -9.18 2.44
CA ASN A 216 -19.01 -10.14 1.96
C ASN A 216 -17.76 -9.44 1.39
N ALA A 217 -17.96 -8.38 0.62
CA ALA A 217 -16.90 -7.58 0.01
C ALA A 217 -16.01 -6.90 1.07
N ARG A 218 -16.62 -6.35 2.14
CA ARG A 218 -15.90 -5.83 3.31
C ARG A 218 -15.13 -6.91 4.03
N GLN A 219 -15.78 -8.04 4.30
CA GLN A 219 -15.19 -9.17 5.02
C GLN A 219 -13.96 -9.73 4.27
N GLN A 220 -14.05 -9.91 2.95
CA GLN A 220 -12.96 -10.46 2.13
C GLN A 220 -11.66 -9.66 2.27
N ILE A 221 -11.73 -8.32 2.28
CA ILE A 221 -10.55 -7.45 2.32
C ILE A 221 -10.06 -7.11 3.74
N THR A 222 -10.70 -7.67 4.77
CA THR A 222 -10.42 -7.38 6.20
C THR A 222 -10.21 -8.67 7.01
N GLN A 223 -11.22 -9.15 7.75
CA GLN A 223 -11.13 -10.33 8.62
C GLN A 223 -11.08 -11.66 7.85
N TRP A 224 -11.45 -11.63 6.57
CA TRP A 224 -11.54 -12.82 5.73
C TRP A 224 -12.47 -13.87 6.36
N GLY A 225 -11.94 -14.99 6.81
CA GLY A 225 -12.70 -16.12 7.37
C GLY A 225 -12.20 -16.57 8.75
N GLY A 226 -11.38 -15.77 9.44
CA GLY A 226 -10.84 -16.14 10.75
C GLY A 226 -9.53 -15.43 11.11
N SER A 227 -9.09 -15.62 12.36
CA SER A 227 -7.94 -14.92 12.93
C SER A 227 -6.60 -15.19 12.23
N SER A 228 -6.46 -16.32 11.54
CA SER A 228 -5.28 -16.69 10.75
C SER A 228 -5.22 -16.01 9.39
N LEU A 229 -6.34 -15.48 8.89
CA LEU A 229 -6.44 -14.85 7.56
C LEU A 229 -6.78 -13.35 7.64
N LYS A 230 -6.76 -12.77 8.85
CA LYS A 230 -6.91 -11.34 9.06
C LYS A 230 -5.91 -10.56 8.20
N ASP A 231 -6.40 -9.49 7.56
CA ASP A 231 -5.65 -8.60 6.70
C ASP A 231 -4.98 -9.26 5.47
N TYR A 232 -5.24 -10.56 5.20
CA TYR A 232 -4.59 -11.32 4.13
C TYR A 232 -4.77 -10.65 2.76
N ALA A 233 -6.01 -10.26 2.46
CA ALA A 233 -6.38 -9.56 1.24
C ALA A 233 -6.54 -8.04 1.45
N SER A 234 -5.78 -7.46 2.39
CA SER A 234 -5.73 -6.01 2.62
C SER A 234 -5.48 -5.22 1.32
N LYS A 235 -6.01 -4.00 1.26
CA LYS A 235 -6.02 -3.17 0.06
C LYS A 235 -5.58 -1.75 0.38
N ALA A 236 -4.63 -1.24 -0.39
CA ALA A 236 -4.21 0.14 -0.36
C ALA A 236 -5.18 1.03 -1.13
N TRP A 237 -6.43 1.12 -0.66
CA TRP A 237 -7.52 1.84 -1.33
C TRP A 237 -7.95 3.07 -0.55
N GLN A 238 -8.45 4.08 -1.26
CA GLN A 238 -9.22 5.16 -0.61
C GLN A 238 -10.38 4.55 0.18
N GLY A 239 -10.61 5.08 1.37
CA GLY A 239 -11.57 4.60 2.34
C GLY A 239 -11.00 3.54 3.29
N MET A 240 -10.01 2.75 2.86
CA MET A 240 -9.38 1.74 3.72
C MET A 240 -8.35 2.36 4.68
N TYR A 241 -7.53 3.28 4.19
CA TYR A 241 -6.53 3.98 5.03
C TYR A 241 -7.21 4.74 6.17
N LYS A 242 -8.12 5.66 5.84
CA LYS A 242 -8.79 6.52 6.81
C LYS A 242 -9.90 5.79 7.56
N GLY A 243 -10.63 4.90 6.88
CA GLY A 243 -11.84 4.27 7.42
C GLY A 243 -11.60 2.95 8.16
N TYR A 244 -10.48 2.26 7.94
CA TYR A 244 -10.21 0.95 8.54
C TYR A 244 -8.84 0.86 9.24
N TYR A 245 -7.74 1.17 8.55
CA TYR A 245 -6.39 0.99 9.09
C TYR A 245 -6.05 1.99 10.20
N LEU A 246 -6.20 3.28 9.94
CA LEU A 246 -5.86 4.35 10.89
C LEU A 246 -6.67 4.28 12.20
N PRO A 247 -8.00 4.06 12.20
CA PRO A 247 -8.77 3.94 13.43
C PRO A 247 -8.31 2.80 14.36
N ARG A 248 -7.85 1.66 13.80
CA ARG A 248 -7.31 0.56 14.61
C ARG A 248 -6.06 1.00 15.37
N TRP A 249 -5.11 1.62 14.67
CA TRP A 249 -3.87 2.14 15.26
C TRP A 249 -4.12 3.21 16.31
N LYS A 250 -5.03 4.16 16.05
CA LYS A 250 -5.36 5.24 17.01
C LYS A 250 -5.93 4.67 18.32
N GLN A 251 -6.87 3.73 18.24
CA GLN A 251 -7.46 3.11 19.43
C GLN A 251 -6.43 2.31 20.23
N TYR A 252 -5.62 1.50 19.53
CA TYR A 252 -4.59 0.67 20.15
C TYR A 252 -3.52 1.52 20.86
N LEU A 253 -2.95 2.51 20.15
CA LEU A 253 -1.89 3.35 20.70
C LEU A 253 -2.39 4.29 21.80
N ALA A 254 -3.66 4.74 21.77
CA ALA A 254 -4.23 5.51 22.87
C ALA A 254 -4.31 4.68 24.16
N ALA A 255 -4.73 3.41 24.06
CA ALA A 255 -4.76 2.49 25.19
C ALA A 255 -3.34 2.17 25.70
N TYR A 256 -2.40 1.88 24.80
CA TYR A 256 -1.01 1.62 25.14
C TYR A 256 -0.34 2.82 25.83
N ARG A 257 -0.49 4.01 25.25
CA ARG A 257 0.00 5.27 25.81
C ARG A 257 -0.53 5.50 27.23
N THR A 258 -1.84 5.29 27.45
CA THR A 258 -2.47 5.46 28.77
C THR A 258 -1.89 4.50 29.79
N ALA A 259 -1.69 3.23 29.43
CA ALA A 259 -1.07 2.25 30.31
C ALA A 259 0.38 2.64 30.68
N MET A 260 1.17 3.08 29.70
CA MET A 260 2.55 3.52 29.92
C MET A 260 2.62 4.79 30.79
N GLN A 261 1.68 5.73 30.61
CA GLN A 261 1.58 6.94 31.41
C GLN A 261 1.23 6.65 32.88
N ASN A 262 0.33 5.70 33.11
CA ASN A 262 -0.09 5.30 34.45
C ASN A 262 0.89 4.31 35.12
N GLY A 263 1.89 3.83 34.39
CA GLY A 263 2.78 2.78 34.86
C GLY A 263 2.07 1.44 35.10
N SER A 264 0.94 1.21 34.43
CA SER A 264 0.15 -0.02 34.57
C SER A 264 0.51 -1.05 33.51
N HIS A 265 0.13 -2.30 33.75
CA HIS A 265 0.19 -3.33 32.73
C HIS A 265 -0.75 -2.97 31.55
N PHE A 266 -0.25 -3.14 30.32
CA PHE A 266 -1.06 -3.03 29.12
C PHE A 266 -1.60 -4.42 28.76
N ASP A 267 -2.91 -4.60 28.89
CA ASP A 267 -3.60 -5.85 28.52
C ASP A 267 -3.81 -5.90 27.00
N ASP A 268 -2.76 -6.34 26.29
CA ASP A 268 -2.80 -6.47 24.83
C ASP A 268 -3.91 -7.42 24.39
N ALA A 269 -4.12 -8.54 25.09
CA ALA A 269 -5.13 -9.53 24.71
C ALA A 269 -6.56 -8.94 24.74
N ALA A 270 -6.90 -8.17 25.77
CA ALA A 270 -8.18 -7.45 25.82
C ALA A 270 -8.30 -6.42 24.70
N GLN A 271 -7.22 -5.67 24.40
CA GLN A 271 -7.23 -4.70 23.31
C GLN A 271 -7.39 -5.37 21.94
N GLN A 272 -6.76 -6.52 21.71
CA GLN A 272 -6.93 -7.31 20.49
C GLN A 272 -8.39 -7.78 20.31
N LEU A 273 -9.05 -8.24 21.39
CA LEU A 273 -10.46 -8.61 21.35
C LEU A 273 -11.35 -7.41 21.02
N GLY A 274 -11.07 -6.24 21.60
CA GLY A 274 -11.77 -5.00 21.27
C GLY A 274 -11.62 -4.61 19.80
N LEU A 275 -10.42 -4.74 19.24
CA LEU A 275 -10.17 -4.50 17.81
C LEU A 275 -10.94 -5.49 16.92
N ILE A 276 -10.96 -6.78 17.26
CA ILE A 276 -11.72 -7.79 16.50
C ILE A 276 -13.21 -7.47 16.46
N GLU A 277 -13.78 -7.02 17.58
CA GLU A 277 -15.18 -6.62 17.65
C GLU A 277 -15.43 -5.34 16.83
N TRP A 278 -14.57 -4.34 16.95
CA TRP A 278 -14.65 -3.12 16.14
C TRP A 278 -14.59 -3.42 14.64
N GLU A 279 -13.67 -4.29 14.22
CA GLU A 279 -13.53 -4.73 12.83
C GLU A 279 -14.79 -5.47 12.34
N ARG A 280 -15.44 -6.27 13.20
CA ARG A 280 -16.72 -6.93 12.89
C ARG A 280 -17.82 -5.89 12.68
N GLN A 281 -17.91 -4.89 13.55
CA GLN A 281 -18.87 -3.80 13.40
C GLN A 281 -18.63 -2.98 12.13
N TRP A 282 -17.37 -2.77 11.74
CA TRP A 282 -17.03 -2.13 10.47
C TRP A 282 -17.50 -2.92 9.25
N ILE A 283 -17.45 -4.26 9.31
CA ILE A 283 -17.95 -5.14 8.24
C ILE A 283 -19.46 -5.05 8.08
N GLU A 284 -20.22 -4.85 9.16
CA GLU A 284 -21.68 -4.74 9.14
C GLU A 284 -22.19 -3.36 8.64
N GLN A 285 -21.30 -2.39 8.38
CA GLN A 285 -21.71 -1.06 7.92
C GLN A 285 -22.32 -1.12 6.50
N PRO A 286 -23.57 -0.70 6.31
CA PRO A 286 -24.23 -0.74 5.00
C PRO A 286 -23.76 0.38 4.06
N GLU A 287 -23.17 1.45 4.59
CA GLU A 287 -22.84 2.63 3.79
C GLU A 287 -21.65 2.38 2.86
N ILE A 288 -21.78 2.79 1.61
CA ILE A 288 -20.65 2.86 0.68
C ILE A 288 -20.00 4.24 0.84
N PRO A 289 -18.71 4.33 1.22
CA PRO A 289 -18.06 5.61 1.40
C PRO A 289 -17.98 6.37 0.07
N PRO A 290 -18.03 7.71 0.08
CA PRO A 290 -17.93 8.49 -1.15
C PRO A 290 -16.53 8.40 -1.76
N LEU A 291 -16.47 8.41 -3.08
CA LEU A 291 -15.24 8.60 -3.84
C LEU A 291 -14.87 10.10 -3.87
N VAL A 292 -13.68 10.43 -3.39
CA VAL A 292 -13.16 11.81 -3.39
C VAL A 292 -11.87 11.84 -4.18
N LYS A 293 -11.87 12.56 -5.31
CA LYS A 293 -10.69 12.69 -6.16
C LYS A 293 -10.13 14.11 -6.05
N PRO A 294 -8.87 14.32 -5.59
CA PRO A 294 -8.29 15.66 -5.52
C PRO A 294 -8.14 16.25 -6.92
N GLU A 295 -8.36 17.55 -7.09
CA GLU A 295 -8.34 18.19 -8.42
C GLU A 295 -6.95 18.15 -9.08
N ASN A 296 -5.90 18.42 -8.29
CA ASN A 296 -4.52 18.43 -8.77
C ASN A 296 -3.67 17.36 -8.03
N PRO A 297 -3.53 16.15 -8.58
CA PRO A 297 -2.76 15.08 -7.95
C PRO A 297 -1.26 15.38 -7.85
N VAL A 298 -0.69 16.11 -8.81
CA VAL A 298 0.76 16.42 -8.81
C VAL A 298 1.10 17.35 -7.67
N SER A 299 0.35 18.45 -7.51
CA SER A 299 0.51 19.36 -6.38
C SER A 299 0.28 18.62 -5.06
N PHE A 300 -0.73 17.77 -5.00
CA PHE A 300 -1.04 16.99 -3.79
C PHE A 300 0.11 16.05 -3.41
N VAL A 301 0.71 15.36 -4.39
CA VAL A 301 1.90 14.51 -4.19
C VAL A 301 3.08 15.35 -3.71
N SER A 302 3.35 16.48 -4.36
CA SER A 302 4.44 17.39 -3.96
C SER A 302 4.33 17.81 -2.50
N ASP A 303 3.15 18.28 -2.10
CA ASP A 303 2.88 18.69 -0.72
C ASP A 303 3.04 17.52 0.26
N LEU A 304 2.55 16.33 -0.09
CA LEU A 304 2.63 15.15 0.78
C LEU A 304 4.07 14.67 0.95
N MET A 305 4.84 14.63 -0.14
CA MET A 305 6.26 14.23 -0.12
C MET A 305 7.14 15.25 0.61
N SER A 306 6.76 16.54 0.63
CA SER A 306 7.50 17.56 1.37
C SER A 306 7.38 17.44 2.89
N ASP A 307 6.28 16.84 3.38
CA ASP A 307 6.05 16.67 4.81
C ASP A 307 6.79 15.46 5.36
N ILE A 308 6.93 14.38 4.59
CA ILE A 308 7.62 13.14 5.03
C ILE A 308 9.16 13.22 4.95
N LYS A 309 9.72 14.21 4.24
CA LYS A 309 11.19 14.40 4.08
C LYS A 309 11.87 15.05 5.30
N ARG A 310 11.16 15.24 6.42
CA ARG A 310 11.65 15.98 7.59
C ARG A 310 12.18 15.07 8.69
#